data_AF-A0A2V8EXW4-F1
#
_entry.id   AF-A0A2V8EXW4-F1
#
_cell.length_a   1.000
_cell.length_b   1.000
_cell.length_c   1.000
_cell.angle_alpha   90.00
_cell.angle_beta   90.00
_cell.angle_gamma   90.00
#
_symmetry.space_group_name_H-M   'P 1'
#
loop_
_entity.id
_entity.type
_entity.pdbx_description
1 polymer ?
#
loop_
_entity_poly.entity_id
_entity_poly.type
_entity_poly.pdbx_seq_one_letter_code
_entity_poly.pdbx_strand_id
1 'polypeptide(L)'
;MKGRRLALLLAAVVLATRSAPGQVMVTSPTNKHNLSRSGPGPVKSTAMTEICIFCHTPHNANPAAPLWNQTLSGVTYTPYTSTTMVATAGVPSGSSKLCLSCHDGTVAIGSTMSGRQIPMQGLTGGKLTGPSSLGLNLSDDHPIAFVPVTGSQIVNPALGSAVKLDKNGQIQCRTCHDPHQMDIDPTAKKFLAASNSASALCVTCHRQQYWAANPSTHMTSTKAYTLTQGAHTGYATVATNGCESCHKPHTAPEAARGLKAPEELTCGGTGSQCHGTTAVGRDIQSEFLKAYAHPTYSVTPSVHDASESPTNSSHMLPEISAATPRHAECADCHNPHSSYAATSVAPKGSGKVSGVAGVNRNNVAVFPSGTPPSVNEYEICFKCHADSANMPQGGGAPYPPYATRQAPQWNKRLQFDSTAVSYHPIEATARATSAPSLKTPWTLTSIVACTDCHDNDTGPNAPTPGTGPSGPHGSSFKHLLVARYDMDNQNTAESADTYALCYKCHDRSIILGIASFKEHLRHILLDNASCSICHDPHGISSAQGTTTNNAHLINFDRRFVTPSSNGALRWEQTSPDKGRCYLSCHGHSHNPSSY
;
A
#
# COMPACT_ATOMS: atom_id res chain seq x y z
N MET A 1 80.42 21.11 10.29
CA MET A 1 79.66 20.57 11.45
C MET A 1 78.18 20.57 11.13
N LYS A 2 77.44 19.55 11.60
CA LYS A 2 76.03 19.17 11.29
C LYS A 2 75.96 18.33 10.00
N GLY A 3 75.76 17.00 10.00
CA GLY A 3 75.09 16.12 10.95
C GLY A 3 73.80 15.58 10.29
N ARG A 4 73.91 14.75 9.25
CA ARG A 4 72.77 14.06 8.63
C ARG A 4 72.29 12.95 9.56
N ARG A 5 71.13 13.14 10.20
CA ARG A 5 70.43 12.09 10.94
C ARG A 5 69.60 11.27 9.96
N LEU A 6 69.97 10.00 9.81
CA LEU A 6 69.22 8.96 9.12
C LEU A 6 68.10 8.50 10.07
N ALA A 7 66.84 8.73 9.72
CA ALA A 7 65.71 8.21 10.48
C ALA A 7 65.38 6.79 10.00
N LEU A 8 65.73 5.78 10.80
CA LEU A 8 65.23 4.42 10.64
C LEU A 8 63.74 4.39 11.03
N LEU A 9 62.86 4.17 10.06
CA LEU A 9 61.47 3.77 10.28
C LEU A 9 61.46 2.26 10.61
N LEU A 10 61.32 1.91 11.89
CA LEU A 10 60.94 0.56 12.30
C LEU A 10 59.49 0.30 11.86
N ALA A 11 59.30 -0.53 10.83
CA ALA A 11 58.00 -1.10 10.52
C ALA A 11 57.68 -2.17 11.57
N ALA A 12 56.82 -1.84 12.53
CA ALA A 12 56.24 -2.80 13.45
C ALA A 12 55.28 -3.71 12.66
N VAL A 13 55.73 -4.92 12.31
CA VAL A 13 54.86 -5.99 11.81
C VAL A 13 54.01 -6.47 12.99
N VAL A 14 52.79 -5.95 13.09
CA VAL A 14 51.76 -6.48 13.99
C VAL A 14 51.29 -7.80 13.38
N LEU A 15 51.84 -8.93 13.86
CA LEU A 15 51.23 -10.24 13.64
C LEU A 15 49.86 -10.24 14.32
N ALA A 16 48.80 -9.97 13.56
CA ALA A 16 47.44 -10.23 13.99
C ALA A 16 47.26 -11.75 14.07
N THR A 17 47.40 -12.30 15.28
CA THR A 17 46.97 -13.66 15.57
C THR A 17 45.47 -13.74 15.31
N ARG A 18 45.08 -14.47 14.25
CA ARG A 18 43.69 -14.84 14.01
C ARG A 18 43.27 -15.83 15.09
N SER A 19 42.79 -15.32 16.22
CA SER A 19 42.03 -16.11 17.18
C SER A 19 40.77 -16.60 16.46
N ALA A 20 40.62 -17.92 16.30
CA ALA A 20 39.33 -18.48 15.92
C ALA A 20 38.29 -18.00 16.95
N PRO A 21 37.09 -17.55 16.54
CA PRO A 21 36.07 -17.13 17.49
C PRO A 21 35.70 -18.33 18.36
N GLY A 22 36.00 -18.24 19.66
CA GLY A 22 35.54 -19.23 20.64
C GLY A 22 34.01 -19.22 20.67
N GLN A 23 33.36 -20.17 19.99
CA GLN A 23 31.93 -20.41 20.17
C GLN A 23 31.75 -21.25 21.43
N VAL A 24 31.33 -20.66 22.56
CA VAL A 24 30.32 -21.24 23.46
C VAL A 24 29.78 -20.13 24.38
N MET A 25 28.49 -19.80 24.28
CA MET A 25 27.73 -19.07 25.32
C MET A 25 26.39 -19.76 25.64
N VAL A 26 26.25 -21.07 25.38
CA VAL A 26 25.07 -21.84 25.82
C VAL A 26 25.01 -21.93 27.35
N THR A 27 26.15 -21.81 28.03
CA THR A 27 26.26 -21.75 29.49
C THR A 27 25.70 -20.46 30.11
N SER A 28 25.34 -19.45 29.30
CA SER A 28 24.74 -18.22 29.82
C SER A 28 23.48 -18.54 30.65
N PRO A 29 23.30 -17.93 31.83
CA PRO A 29 22.15 -18.18 32.71
C PRO A 29 20.80 -17.75 32.10
N THR A 30 20.82 -17.01 31.00
CA THR A 30 19.63 -16.58 30.26
C THR A 30 19.28 -17.52 29.10
N ASN A 31 20.23 -18.33 28.63
CA ASN A 31 20.07 -19.11 27.39
C ASN A 31 19.10 -20.28 27.60
N LYS A 32 17.92 -20.19 27.00
CA LYS A 32 16.87 -21.22 27.09
C LYS A 32 17.16 -22.51 26.31
N HIS A 33 18.19 -22.54 25.45
CA HIS A 33 18.71 -23.78 24.86
C HIS A 33 19.72 -24.49 25.78
N ASN A 34 20.05 -23.93 26.95
CA ASN A 34 20.59 -24.73 28.03
C ASN A 34 19.49 -25.66 28.55
N LEU A 35 19.39 -26.85 27.95
CA LEU A 35 18.41 -27.87 28.32
C LEU A 35 18.91 -28.79 29.44
N SER A 36 20.09 -28.54 30.02
CA SER A 36 20.56 -29.28 31.19
C SER A 36 19.69 -29.00 32.42
N ARG A 37 19.88 -29.76 33.51
CA ARG A 37 19.15 -29.57 34.77
C ARG A 37 19.30 -28.15 35.34
N SER A 38 20.43 -27.47 35.09
CA SER A 38 20.67 -26.08 35.49
C SER A 38 20.13 -25.04 34.51
N GLY A 39 19.43 -25.47 33.46
CA GLY A 39 18.82 -24.60 32.46
C GLY A 39 17.77 -23.64 33.05
N PRO A 40 17.68 -22.40 32.51
CA PRO A 40 16.72 -21.39 32.98
C PRO A 40 15.31 -21.58 32.41
N GLY A 41 15.17 -22.36 31.34
CA GLY A 41 13.89 -22.62 30.67
C GLY A 41 13.01 -23.63 31.42
N PRO A 42 11.68 -23.63 31.15
CA PRO A 42 10.77 -24.64 31.69
C PRO A 42 11.02 -26.03 31.09
N VAL A 43 11.44 -26.06 29.82
CA VAL A 43 11.88 -27.27 29.11
C VAL A 43 13.36 -27.51 29.44
N LYS A 44 13.63 -28.58 30.18
CA LYS A 44 14.99 -28.98 30.56
C LYS A 44 15.02 -30.42 31.03
N SER A 45 16.22 -30.98 31.16
CA SER A 45 16.41 -32.33 31.66
C SER A 45 16.20 -32.39 33.15
N THR A 46 15.63 -33.50 33.60
CA THR A 46 15.56 -33.84 35.02
C THR A 46 16.82 -34.55 35.51
N ALA A 47 17.78 -34.91 34.65
CA ALA A 47 18.92 -35.75 35.01
C ALA A 47 20.29 -35.23 34.52
N MET A 48 20.39 -34.70 33.30
CA MET A 48 21.68 -34.41 32.67
C MET A 48 22.23 -33.03 33.09
N THR A 49 23.53 -32.94 33.32
CA THR A 49 24.24 -31.68 33.58
C THR A 49 24.99 -31.18 32.35
N GLU A 50 25.28 -32.06 31.39
CA GLU A 50 25.92 -31.70 30.13
C GLU A 50 25.00 -30.85 29.27
N ILE A 51 25.49 -29.71 28.81
CA ILE A 51 24.68 -28.71 28.10
C ILE A 51 24.54 -29.05 26.61
N CYS A 52 25.61 -29.59 26.00
CA CYS A 52 25.65 -29.80 24.55
C CYS A 52 24.98 -31.12 24.12
N ILE A 53 24.80 -32.09 25.03
CA ILE A 53 24.39 -33.46 24.68
C ILE A 53 23.01 -33.57 24.03
N PHE A 54 22.16 -32.55 24.18
CA PHE A 54 20.83 -32.48 23.56
C PHE A 54 20.89 -32.17 22.07
N CYS A 55 21.95 -31.48 21.63
CA CYS A 55 22.12 -31.03 20.25
C CYS A 55 23.31 -31.71 19.58
N HIS A 56 24.36 -32.01 20.34
CA HIS A 56 25.64 -32.48 19.84
C HIS A 56 26.06 -33.80 20.45
N THR A 57 26.52 -34.72 19.62
CA THR A 57 26.92 -36.05 20.07
C THR A 57 28.27 -35.91 20.77
N PRO A 58 28.40 -36.31 22.05
CA PRO A 58 29.70 -36.34 22.71
C PRO A 58 30.56 -37.40 22.02
N HIS A 59 31.62 -36.98 21.38
CA HIS A 59 32.68 -37.87 20.93
C HIS A 59 34.02 -37.22 21.23
N ASN A 60 35.06 -38.03 21.46
CA ASN A 60 36.44 -37.58 21.69
C ASN A 60 37.02 -36.95 20.40
N ALA A 61 36.49 -35.80 19.98
CA ALA A 61 36.78 -35.14 18.72
C ALA A 61 38.05 -34.30 18.83
N ASN A 62 39.08 -34.64 18.06
CA ASN A 62 40.20 -33.73 17.78
C ASN A 62 40.78 -34.03 16.37
N PRO A 63 40.54 -33.20 15.33
CA PRO A 63 39.52 -32.17 15.17
C PRO A 63 38.35 -32.65 14.29
N ALA A 64 37.11 -32.47 14.73
CA ALA A 64 35.93 -32.58 13.86
C ALA A 64 34.80 -31.69 14.40
N ALA A 65 33.97 -31.17 13.50
CA ALA A 65 32.78 -30.41 13.88
C ALA A 65 31.79 -31.31 14.63
N PRO A 66 31.15 -30.83 15.73
CA PRO A 66 30.22 -31.65 16.50
C PRO A 66 29.05 -32.16 15.64
N LEU A 67 28.79 -33.46 15.70
CA LEU A 67 27.65 -34.10 15.02
C LEU A 67 26.34 -33.78 15.72
N TRP A 68 25.22 -33.83 14.99
CA TRP A 68 23.89 -33.61 15.56
C TRP A 68 23.41 -34.84 16.32
N ASN A 69 22.91 -34.63 17.55
CA ASN A 69 22.52 -35.73 18.43
C ASN A 69 21.03 -35.93 18.61
N GLN A 70 20.16 -35.03 18.16
CA GLN A 70 18.71 -35.19 18.29
C GLN A 70 18.13 -35.95 17.09
N THR A 71 17.20 -36.86 17.34
CA THR A 71 16.48 -37.60 16.30
C THR A 71 15.81 -36.62 15.33
N LEU A 72 16.07 -36.75 14.04
CA LEU A 72 15.49 -35.88 13.03
C LEU A 72 14.03 -36.24 12.74
N SER A 73 13.23 -35.23 12.43
CA SER A 73 11.88 -35.42 11.92
C SER A 73 11.90 -36.05 10.53
N GLY A 74 10.98 -36.99 10.30
CA GLY A 74 10.74 -37.65 9.02
C GLY A 74 9.50 -37.15 8.29
N VAL A 75 8.89 -36.06 8.78
CA VAL A 75 7.64 -35.50 8.22
C VAL A 75 7.89 -34.67 6.97
N THR A 76 6.80 -34.41 6.24
CA THR A 76 6.78 -33.43 5.15
C THR A 76 6.21 -32.12 5.66
N TYR A 77 6.80 -31.01 5.22
CA TYR A 77 6.39 -29.66 5.59
C TYR A 77 5.64 -29.00 4.42
N THR A 78 4.70 -28.12 4.74
CA THR A 78 4.10 -27.20 3.77
C THR A 78 4.99 -25.96 3.65
N PRO A 79 5.66 -25.72 2.51
CA PRO A 79 6.52 -24.57 2.35
C PRO A 79 5.71 -23.28 2.11
N TYR A 80 6.36 -22.15 2.36
CA TYR A 80 5.86 -20.83 1.98
C TYR A 80 5.72 -20.67 0.47
N THR A 81 4.61 -20.05 0.04
CA THR A 81 4.36 -19.66 -1.35
C THR A 81 3.67 -18.31 -1.38
N SER A 82 3.96 -17.50 -2.40
CA SER A 82 3.35 -16.19 -2.59
C SER A 82 3.45 -15.78 -4.05
N THR A 83 2.44 -15.08 -4.56
CA THR A 83 2.44 -14.49 -5.91
C THR A 83 3.54 -13.44 -6.12
N THR A 84 4.11 -12.88 -5.06
CA THR A 84 5.21 -11.91 -5.11
C THR A 84 6.57 -12.57 -4.87
N MET A 85 6.62 -13.88 -4.61
CA MET A 85 7.87 -14.62 -4.40
C MET A 85 8.45 -15.07 -5.73
N VAL A 86 9.69 -14.64 -6.02
CA VAL A 86 10.42 -15.03 -7.25
C VAL A 86 11.17 -16.36 -7.07
N ALA A 87 11.71 -16.61 -5.87
CA ALA A 87 12.37 -17.87 -5.56
C ALA A 87 11.35 -18.96 -5.18
N THR A 88 11.76 -20.23 -5.18
CA THR A 88 10.92 -21.33 -4.71
C THR A 88 11.46 -21.88 -3.39
N ALA A 89 10.64 -21.86 -2.35
CA ALA A 89 10.98 -22.49 -1.07
C ALA A 89 11.16 -24.01 -1.25
N GLY A 90 12.27 -24.54 -0.72
CA GLY A 90 12.57 -25.97 -0.77
C GLY A 90 12.06 -26.72 0.46
N VAL A 91 12.27 -28.03 0.45
CA VAL A 91 12.06 -28.86 1.64
C VAL A 91 13.11 -28.51 2.70
N PRO A 92 12.73 -28.35 3.99
CA PRO A 92 13.68 -28.03 5.05
C PRO A 92 14.92 -28.92 5.04
N SER A 93 16.08 -28.27 4.96
CA SER A 93 17.40 -28.88 4.83
C SER A 93 18.36 -28.27 5.85
N GLY A 94 19.64 -28.68 5.79
CA GLY A 94 20.71 -28.02 6.54
C GLY A 94 20.39 -27.82 8.01
N SER A 95 20.66 -26.62 8.53
CA SER A 95 20.36 -26.31 9.93
C SER A 95 18.88 -26.23 10.25
N SER A 96 18.03 -25.89 9.29
CA SER A 96 16.60 -25.76 9.54
C SER A 96 15.99 -27.11 9.89
N LYS A 97 16.40 -28.19 9.20
CA LYS A 97 16.02 -29.56 9.56
C LYS A 97 16.45 -29.95 10.98
N LEU A 98 17.61 -29.46 11.43
CA LEU A 98 18.08 -29.69 12.80
C LEU A 98 17.20 -28.95 13.81
N CYS A 99 16.92 -27.66 13.58
CA CYS A 99 16.04 -26.87 14.45
C CYS A 99 14.63 -27.47 14.53
N LEU A 100 14.07 -27.85 13.39
CA LEU A 100 12.72 -28.43 13.31
C LEU A 100 12.62 -29.79 14.01
N SER A 101 13.72 -30.54 14.17
CA SER A 101 13.70 -31.78 14.99
C SER A 101 13.33 -31.59 16.47
N CYS A 102 13.31 -30.34 16.94
CA CYS A 102 12.69 -29.96 18.21
C CYS A 102 11.44 -29.10 17.99
N HIS A 103 11.53 -28.11 17.09
CA HIS A 103 10.57 -27.03 16.93
C HIS A 103 9.35 -27.37 16.05
N ASP A 104 9.31 -28.53 15.38
CA ASP A 104 8.12 -28.93 14.62
C ASP A 104 7.07 -29.65 15.48
N GLY A 105 7.39 -29.96 16.75
CA GLY A 105 6.48 -30.62 17.67
C GLY A 105 6.22 -32.10 17.36
N THR A 106 7.01 -32.73 16.48
CA THR A 106 6.79 -34.13 16.07
C THR A 106 7.65 -35.12 16.82
N VAL A 107 8.90 -34.76 17.11
CA VAL A 107 9.89 -35.60 17.79
C VAL A 107 9.97 -35.23 19.27
N ALA A 108 10.10 -36.23 20.13
CA ALA A 108 10.31 -35.98 21.55
C ALA A 108 11.69 -35.33 21.79
N ILE A 109 11.72 -34.21 22.51
CA ILE A 109 12.99 -33.59 22.92
C ILE A 109 13.73 -34.55 23.85
N GLY A 110 15.04 -34.67 23.64
CA GLY A 110 15.88 -35.60 24.37
C GLY A 110 15.99 -36.97 23.70
N SER A 111 15.25 -37.21 22.62
CA SER A 111 15.43 -38.39 21.76
C SER A 111 16.72 -38.22 20.97
N THR A 112 17.72 -39.02 21.31
CA THR A 112 19.02 -38.92 20.66
C THR A 112 19.14 -39.85 19.46
N MET A 113 20.01 -39.49 18.51
CA MET A 113 20.36 -40.30 17.33
C MET A 113 20.88 -41.70 17.69
N SER A 114 21.44 -41.88 18.89
CA SER A 114 21.88 -43.17 19.42
C SER A 114 20.74 -44.07 19.92
N GLY A 115 19.48 -43.62 19.84
CA GLY A 115 18.32 -44.31 20.40
C GLY A 115 18.11 -44.10 21.90
N ARG A 116 19.01 -43.37 22.57
CA ARG A 116 18.86 -43.02 23.99
C ARG A 116 17.85 -41.89 24.17
N GLN A 117 16.96 -42.04 25.13
CA GLN A 117 16.04 -40.99 25.57
C GLN A 117 16.57 -40.28 26.81
N ILE A 118 16.78 -38.97 26.73
CA ILE A 118 17.12 -38.13 27.88
C ILE A 118 15.82 -37.74 28.60
N PRO A 119 15.70 -37.96 29.92
CA PRO A 119 14.53 -37.52 30.68
C PRO A 119 14.39 -35.99 30.66
N MET A 120 13.23 -35.51 30.20
CA MET A 120 12.88 -34.09 30.08
C MET A 120 11.62 -33.76 30.90
N GLN A 121 11.50 -32.50 31.31
CA GLN A 121 10.29 -31.92 31.91
C GLN A 121 9.79 -30.71 31.11
N GLY A 122 8.57 -30.24 31.41
CA GLY A 122 7.98 -29.06 30.77
C GLY A 122 7.46 -29.31 29.35
N LEU A 123 7.22 -30.57 28.99
CA LEU A 123 6.79 -31.00 27.65
C LEU A 123 5.54 -31.87 27.77
N THR A 124 4.57 -31.66 26.87
CA THR A 124 3.39 -32.53 26.76
C THR A 124 3.70 -33.66 25.78
N GLY A 125 3.62 -34.92 26.24
CA GLY A 125 3.99 -36.08 25.41
C GLY A 125 5.45 -36.06 24.94
N GLY A 126 6.33 -35.36 25.66
CA GLY A 126 7.75 -35.21 25.32
C GLY A 126 8.06 -34.22 24.19
N LYS A 127 7.06 -33.54 23.64
CA LYS A 127 7.19 -32.65 22.45
C LYS A 127 6.99 -31.18 22.82
N LEU A 128 7.55 -30.28 22.01
CA LEU A 128 7.24 -28.85 22.13
C LEU A 128 5.81 -28.58 21.71
N THR A 129 5.20 -27.62 22.39
CA THR A 129 3.86 -27.11 22.11
C THR A 129 3.85 -25.58 22.24
N GLY A 130 2.77 -24.96 21.78
CA GLY A 130 2.60 -23.51 21.86
C GLY A 130 3.52 -22.72 20.91
N PRO A 131 3.80 -21.44 21.20
CA PRO A 131 4.49 -20.53 20.26
C PRO A 131 5.92 -20.92 19.88
N SER A 132 6.55 -21.84 20.62
CA SER A 132 7.88 -22.37 20.31
C SER A 132 7.83 -23.58 19.37
N SER A 133 6.64 -24.07 19.02
CA SER A 133 6.42 -25.15 18.07
C SER A 133 5.81 -24.58 16.79
N LEU A 134 6.59 -24.54 15.71
CA LEU A 134 6.16 -24.08 14.39
C LEU A 134 5.22 -25.09 13.71
N GLY A 135 5.30 -26.37 14.09
CA GLY A 135 4.48 -27.40 13.48
C GLY A 135 4.97 -27.79 12.09
N LEU A 136 4.05 -28.30 11.27
CA LEU A 136 4.34 -28.82 9.92
C LEU A 136 4.02 -27.83 8.80
N ASN A 137 3.20 -26.83 9.11
CA ASN A 137 2.88 -25.78 8.16
C ASN A 137 3.86 -24.63 8.36
N LEU A 138 4.72 -24.38 7.37
CA LEU A 138 5.66 -23.27 7.37
C LEU A 138 5.22 -22.18 6.38
N SER A 139 3.97 -22.23 5.91
CA SER A 139 3.46 -21.28 4.91
C SER A 139 3.31 -19.87 5.45
N ASP A 140 3.23 -19.72 6.78
CA ASP A 140 3.09 -18.46 7.52
C ASP A 140 4.41 -18.02 8.18
N ASP A 141 5.52 -18.67 7.85
CA ASP A 141 6.87 -18.33 8.26
C ASP A 141 7.66 -17.73 7.10
N HIS A 142 8.67 -16.91 7.44
CA HIS A 142 9.64 -16.45 6.45
C HIS A 142 10.30 -17.66 5.79
N PRO A 143 10.34 -17.72 4.45
CA PRO A 143 10.80 -18.91 3.74
C PRO A 143 12.24 -19.28 4.13
N ILE A 144 12.52 -20.58 4.07
CA ILE A 144 13.82 -21.20 4.32
C ILE A 144 14.08 -22.28 3.26
N ALA A 145 15.29 -22.85 3.27
CA ALA A 145 15.73 -23.92 2.37
C ALA A 145 15.66 -23.55 0.89
N PHE A 146 15.97 -22.29 0.56
CA PHE A 146 16.05 -21.80 -0.82
C PHE A 146 17.24 -20.86 -0.99
N VAL A 147 17.72 -20.74 -2.23
CA VAL A 147 18.74 -19.76 -2.61
C VAL A 147 18.03 -18.46 -3.01
N PRO A 148 18.34 -17.31 -2.40
CA PRO A 148 17.75 -16.03 -2.80
C PRO A 148 18.03 -15.70 -4.27
N VAL A 149 17.00 -15.24 -4.98
CA VAL A 149 17.17 -14.64 -6.30
C VAL A 149 17.46 -13.15 -6.08
N THR A 150 18.71 -12.76 -6.34
CA THR A 150 19.15 -11.37 -6.14
C THR A 150 18.70 -10.46 -7.28
N GLY A 151 18.43 -9.21 -6.96
CA GLY A 151 18.02 -8.16 -7.89
C GLY A 151 18.13 -6.78 -7.27
N SER A 152 17.35 -5.81 -7.76
CA SER A 152 17.37 -4.44 -7.24
C SER A 152 16.89 -4.32 -5.79
N GLN A 153 15.98 -5.21 -5.37
CA GLN A 153 15.36 -5.19 -4.03
C GLN A 153 15.81 -6.32 -3.10
N ILE A 154 16.57 -7.29 -3.62
CA ILE A 154 17.09 -8.43 -2.83
C ILE A 154 18.58 -8.57 -3.11
N VAL A 155 19.39 -8.54 -2.06
CA VAL A 155 20.84 -8.75 -2.14
C VAL A 155 21.27 -9.87 -1.20
N ASN A 156 22.43 -10.45 -1.45
CA ASN A 156 23.04 -11.38 -0.50
C ASN A 156 23.66 -10.61 0.68
N PRO A 157 23.73 -11.22 1.88
CA PRO A 157 24.48 -10.64 2.99
C PRO A 157 25.93 -10.36 2.62
N ALA A 158 26.47 -9.25 3.13
CA ALA A 158 27.88 -8.93 2.95
C ALA A 158 28.80 -9.97 3.61
N LEU A 159 29.99 -10.18 3.05
CA LEU A 159 31.00 -11.05 3.63
C LEU A 159 31.37 -10.57 5.05
N GLY A 160 31.38 -11.50 6.00
CA GLY A 160 31.65 -11.19 7.42
C GLY A 160 30.43 -10.74 8.22
N SER A 161 29.26 -10.61 7.60
CA SER A 161 28.00 -10.38 8.33
C SER A 161 27.69 -11.53 9.30
N ALA A 162 27.06 -11.20 10.43
CA ALA A 162 26.54 -12.19 11.36
C ALA A 162 25.36 -12.98 10.74
N VAL A 163 24.55 -12.29 9.91
CA VAL A 163 23.54 -12.91 9.06
C VAL A 163 24.21 -13.48 7.82
N LYS A 164 24.04 -14.78 7.58
CA LYS A 164 24.75 -15.49 6.51
C LYS A 164 23.92 -16.60 5.88
N LEU A 165 24.14 -16.79 4.58
CA LEU A 165 23.67 -17.97 3.87
C LEU A 165 24.47 -19.20 4.32
N ASP A 166 23.88 -20.38 4.20
CA ASP A 166 24.59 -21.62 4.45
C ASP A 166 25.63 -21.92 3.35
N LYS A 167 26.34 -23.04 3.48
CA LYS A 167 27.36 -23.47 2.51
C LYS A 167 26.83 -23.71 1.08
N ASN A 168 25.53 -23.91 0.93
CA ASN A 168 24.85 -24.11 -0.35
C ASN A 168 24.24 -22.80 -0.86
N GLY A 169 24.49 -21.66 -0.20
CA GLY A 169 23.89 -20.37 -0.52
C GLY A 169 22.42 -20.27 -0.10
N GLN A 170 21.92 -21.16 0.75
CA GLN A 170 20.51 -21.17 1.14
C GLN A 170 20.26 -20.32 2.39
N ILE A 171 19.07 -19.69 2.44
CA ILE A 171 18.50 -19.17 3.68
C ILE A 171 18.11 -20.35 4.57
N GLN A 172 18.52 -20.32 5.82
CA GLN A 172 18.19 -21.33 6.82
C GLN A 172 17.79 -20.66 8.14
N CYS A 173 17.26 -21.40 9.11
CA CYS A 173 17.00 -20.85 10.46
C CYS A 173 18.25 -20.17 11.05
N ARG A 174 19.44 -20.73 10.84
CA ARG A 174 20.72 -20.16 11.31
C ARG A 174 21.21 -18.93 10.53
N THR A 175 20.51 -18.52 9.47
CA THR A 175 20.75 -17.24 8.82
C THR A 175 20.32 -16.10 9.72
N CYS A 176 19.15 -16.23 10.36
CA CYS A 176 18.59 -15.20 11.24
C CYS A 176 18.80 -15.50 12.72
N HIS A 177 19.07 -16.76 13.09
CA HIS A 177 19.23 -17.17 14.49
C HIS A 177 20.63 -17.73 14.83
N ASP A 178 21.12 -17.42 16.02
CA ASP A 178 22.21 -18.14 16.69
C ASP A 178 21.69 -18.91 17.90
N PRO A 179 21.54 -20.25 17.81
CA PRO A 179 21.00 -21.05 18.91
C PRO A 179 21.88 -21.01 20.17
N HIS A 180 23.12 -20.52 20.09
CA HIS A 180 24.02 -20.44 21.23
C HIS A 180 23.99 -19.10 21.96
N GLN A 181 23.33 -18.08 21.41
CA GLN A 181 23.35 -16.73 21.98
C GLN A 181 21.96 -16.09 21.95
N MET A 182 21.26 -16.17 23.08
CA MET A 182 19.89 -15.63 23.19
C MET A 182 19.85 -14.10 23.16
N ASP A 183 20.84 -13.44 23.77
CA ASP A 183 20.80 -12.00 24.10
C ASP A 183 21.60 -11.10 23.15
N ILE A 184 22.00 -11.59 21.95
CA ILE A 184 22.59 -10.72 20.92
C ILE A 184 21.64 -9.55 20.62
N ASP A 185 20.33 -9.86 20.55
CA ASP A 185 19.29 -8.85 20.61
C ASP A 185 18.77 -8.74 22.05
N PRO A 186 19.12 -7.68 22.80
CA PRO A 186 18.73 -7.53 24.19
C PRO A 186 17.23 -7.24 24.37
N THR A 187 16.54 -6.84 23.30
CA THR A 187 15.12 -6.48 23.31
C THR A 187 14.26 -7.69 22.96
N ALA A 188 14.52 -8.33 21.83
CA ALA A 188 13.75 -9.49 21.39
C ALA A 188 14.08 -10.74 22.22
N LYS A 189 15.37 -10.95 22.54
CA LYS A 189 15.90 -12.15 23.20
C LYS A 189 15.42 -13.46 22.54
N LYS A 190 15.45 -13.50 21.21
CA LYS A 190 14.97 -14.62 20.37
C LYS A 190 16.09 -15.34 19.64
N PHE A 191 17.29 -15.42 20.23
CA PHE A 191 18.42 -16.09 19.60
C PHE A 191 18.76 -15.50 18.24
N LEU A 192 18.64 -14.19 18.06
CA LEU A 192 18.87 -13.56 16.76
C LEU A 192 20.36 -13.47 16.46
N ALA A 193 20.77 -13.65 15.21
CA ALA A 193 22.16 -13.57 14.79
C ALA A 193 22.74 -12.15 14.91
N ALA A 194 21.89 -11.13 14.98
CA ALA A 194 22.21 -9.73 15.28
C ALA A 194 20.99 -9.07 15.95
N SER A 195 21.18 -7.89 16.57
CA SER A 195 20.04 -7.05 16.98
C SER A 195 19.17 -6.71 15.77
N ASN A 196 17.84 -6.80 15.90
CA ASN A 196 16.90 -6.46 14.83
C ASN A 196 16.26 -5.08 14.97
N SER A 197 16.83 -4.18 15.78
CA SER A 197 16.36 -2.81 15.87
C SER A 197 16.39 -2.15 14.50
N ALA A 198 15.30 -1.47 14.12
CA ALA A 198 15.09 -0.90 12.80
C ALA A 198 15.24 -1.91 11.65
N SER A 199 14.91 -3.18 11.93
CA SER A 199 14.96 -4.30 10.97
C SER A 199 16.34 -4.58 10.38
N ALA A 200 17.39 -4.38 11.19
CA ALA A 200 18.78 -4.58 10.77
C ALA A 200 19.06 -5.99 10.20
N LEU A 201 18.35 -7.04 10.64
CA LEU A 201 18.44 -8.37 10.03
C LEU A 201 17.83 -8.35 8.62
N CYS A 202 16.59 -7.86 8.51
CA CYS A 202 15.82 -7.88 7.27
C CYS A 202 16.54 -7.10 6.16
N VAL A 203 17.02 -5.89 6.47
CA VAL A 203 17.69 -5.02 5.49
C VAL A 203 19.10 -5.49 5.13
N THR A 204 19.59 -6.58 5.72
CA THR A 204 20.80 -7.24 5.22
C THR A 204 20.57 -7.80 3.80
N CYS A 205 19.35 -8.27 3.52
CA CYS A 205 18.96 -8.79 2.21
C CYS A 205 17.88 -7.95 1.52
N HIS A 206 16.86 -7.50 2.25
CA HIS A 206 15.72 -6.76 1.70
C HIS A 206 16.04 -5.28 1.54
N ARG A 207 16.25 -4.85 0.30
CA ARG A 207 16.53 -3.46 -0.09
C ARG A 207 15.31 -2.86 -0.79
N GLN A 208 14.21 -2.75 -0.05
CA GLN A 208 12.97 -2.20 -0.60
C GLN A 208 13.22 -0.83 -1.23
N GLN A 209 12.70 -0.66 -2.44
CA GLN A 209 12.89 0.57 -3.18
C GLN A 209 12.32 1.75 -2.39
N TYR A 210 13.03 2.87 -2.41
CA TYR A 210 12.69 4.11 -1.69
C TYR A 210 12.78 4.06 -0.16
N TRP A 211 12.77 2.89 0.47
CA TRP A 211 12.80 2.75 1.93
C TRP A 211 13.89 3.60 2.59
N ALA A 212 15.13 3.48 2.14
CA ALA A 212 16.26 4.26 2.66
C ALA A 212 16.57 5.53 1.86
N ALA A 213 16.23 5.58 0.57
CA ALA A 213 16.65 6.65 -0.33
C ALA A 213 15.81 7.93 -0.19
N ASN A 214 14.51 7.80 0.05
CA ASN A 214 13.57 8.91 0.29
C ASN A 214 12.76 8.54 1.53
N PRO A 215 13.37 8.62 2.72
CA PRO A 215 13.02 7.76 3.83
C PRO A 215 11.52 7.86 4.13
N SER A 216 10.83 6.73 3.99
CA SER A 216 9.39 6.63 4.28
C SER A 216 9.13 7.16 5.69
N THR A 217 7.98 7.80 5.89
CA THR A 217 7.56 8.23 7.23
C THR A 217 7.51 7.03 8.18
N HIS A 218 7.20 5.82 7.70
CA HIS A 218 7.22 4.61 8.52
C HIS A 218 8.63 4.20 8.95
N MET A 219 9.64 4.40 8.10
CA MET A 219 11.04 4.10 8.44
C MET A 219 11.54 5.01 9.57
N THR A 220 11.14 6.28 9.56
CA THR A 220 11.70 7.32 10.43
C THR A 220 10.82 7.70 11.62
N SER A 221 9.60 7.16 11.69
CA SER A 221 8.63 7.53 12.72
C SER A 221 9.07 7.12 14.12
N THR A 222 9.28 8.12 14.98
CA THR A 222 9.57 7.96 16.40
C THR A 222 8.31 7.78 17.26
N LYS A 223 7.13 7.70 16.63
CA LYS A 223 5.87 7.51 17.35
C LYS A 223 5.87 6.19 18.10
N ALA A 224 5.31 6.20 19.31
CA ALA A 224 5.22 5.03 20.17
C ALA A 224 4.37 3.93 19.50
N TYR A 225 4.91 2.72 19.47
CA TYR A 225 4.26 1.53 18.94
C TYR A 225 4.67 0.34 19.79
N THR A 226 3.77 -0.09 20.65
CA THR A 226 3.99 -1.14 21.66
C THR A 226 2.96 -2.25 21.52
N LEU A 227 2.99 -3.24 22.40
CA LEU A 227 1.99 -4.32 22.46
C LEU A 227 0.55 -3.78 22.46
N THR A 228 0.29 -2.66 23.13
CA THR A 228 -1.04 -2.02 23.16
C THR A 228 -1.54 -1.63 21.77
N GLN A 229 -0.63 -1.24 20.86
CA GLN A 229 -0.97 -0.85 19.49
C GLN A 229 -0.79 -1.99 18.47
N GLY A 230 -0.39 -3.18 18.90
CA GLY A 230 -0.18 -4.35 18.04
C GLY A 230 1.29 -4.61 17.66
N ALA A 231 2.26 -4.00 18.33
CA ALA A 231 3.66 -4.41 18.18
C ALA A 231 3.83 -5.83 18.71
N HIS A 232 4.49 -6.72 17.97
CA HIS A 232 4.76 -8.09 18.41
C HIS A 232 6.18 -8.28 18.95
N THR A 233 7.03 -7.25 18.78
CA THR A 233 8.38 -7.19 19.32
C THR A 233 8.42 -6.38 20.62
N GLY A 234 9.59 -6.35 21.28
CA GLY A 234 9.83 -5.47 22.43
C GLY A 234 10.25 -4.03 22.07
N TYR A 235 10.39 -3.70 20.79
CA TYR A 235 10.75 -2.35 20.35
C TYR A 235 9.57 -1.39 20.53
N ALA A 236 9.85 -0.14 20.89
CA ALA A 236 8.83 0.78 21.41
C ALA A 236 8.35 1.84 20.41
N THR A 237 8.95 1.94 19.22
CA THR A 237 8.55 2.90 18.19
C THR A 237 8.33 2.21 16.85
N VAL A 238 7.62 2.88 15.94
CA VAL A 238 7.46 2.39 14.57
C VAL A 238 8.82 2.18 13.90
N ALA A 239 9.72 3.16 13.98
CA ALA A 239 11.05 3.07 13.38
C ALA A 239 11.92 1.95 13.98
N THR A 240 11.84 1.69 15.29
CA THR A 240 12.66 0.66 15.93
C THR A 240 12.09 -0.75 15.73
N ASN A 241 10.78 -0.90 15.59
CA ASN A 241 10.16 -2.14 15.06
C ASN A 241 10.50 -2.33 13.57
N GLY A 242 10.55 -1.26 12.80
CA GLY A 242 10.86 -1.26 11.37
C GLY A 242 9.82 -2.05 10.56
N CYS A 243 10.27 -2.95 9.69
CA CYS A 243 9.45 -3.87 8.92
C CYS A 243 8.43 -4.63 9.79
N GLU A 244 8.79 -4.96 11.03
CA GLU A 244 7.92 -5.71 11.95
C GLU A 244 6.75 -4.87 12.53
N SER A 245 6.70 -3.58 12.21
CA SER A 245 5.51 -2.75 12.39
C SER A 245 4.34 -3.19 11.52
N CYS A 246 4.58 -3.89 10.42
CA CYS A 246 3.53 -4.43 9.54
C CYS A 246 3.69 -5.94 9.34
N HIS A 247 4.93 -6.39 9.15
CA HIS A 247 5.25 -7.78 8.89
C HIS A 247 5.43 -8.61 10.17
N LYS A 248 5.20 -9.91 10.06
CA LYS A 248 5.46 -10.90 11.10
C LYS A 248 6.27 -12.05 10.46
N PRO A 249 7.54 -12.25 10.86
CA PRO A 249 8.40 -13.23 10.21
C PRO A 249 8.02 -14.69 10.51
N HIS A 250 7.25 -14.93 11.56
CA HIS A 250 6.81 -16.26 11.96
C HIS A 250 5.36 -16.25 12.39
N THR A 251 4.59 -17.27 12.03
CA THR A 251 3.16 -17.38 12.37
C THR A 251 2.32 -16.18 11.91
N ALA A 252 2.59 -15.65 10.71
CA ALA A 252 1.88 -14.53 10.12
C ALA A 252 0.42 -14.90 9.81
N PRO A 253 -0.59 -14.20 10.37
CA PRO A 253 -1.99 -14.47 10.04
C PRO A 253 -2.28 -14.34 8.54
N GLU A 254 -1.66 -13.36 7.88
CA GLU A 254 -1.72 -13.20 6.42
C GLU A 254 -0.45 -13.81 5.80
N ALA A 255 -0.45 -15.14 5.76
CA ALA A 255 0.69 -15.97 5.41
C ALA A 255 1.36 -15.55 4.09
N ALA A 256 0.58 -15.39 3.02
CA ALA A 256 1.09 -15.08 1.67
C ALA A 256 1.85 -13.74 1.58
N ARG A 257 1.75 -12.86 2.57
CA ARG A 257 2.43 -11.55 2.62
C ARG A 257 3.31 -11.38 3.85
N GLY A 258 3.28 -12.35 4.77
CA GLY A 258 3.93 -12.23 6.06
C GLY A 258 3.41 -11.01 6.84
N LEU A 259 2.13 -10.65 6.74
CA LEU A 259 1.53 -9.52 7.44
C LEU A 259 0.83 -9.96 8.73
N LYS A 260 0.67 -9.02 9.66
CA LYS A 260 0.02 -9.28 10.96
C LYS A 260 -1.49 -9.48 10.86
N ALA A 261 -2.09 -9.07 9.75
CA ALA A 261 -3.49 -9.25 9.39
C ALA A 261 -3.63 -9.04 7.86
N PRO A 262 -4.83 -9.22 7.28
CA PRO A 262 -5.16 -8.63 5.98
C PRO A 262 -4.72 -7.16 5.90
N GLU A 263 -4.37 -6.70 4.70
CA GLU A 263 -3.65 -5.45 4.47
C GLU A 263 -4.31 -4.23 5.14
N GLU A 264 -5.59 -4.03 4.90
CA GLU A 264 -6.41 -2.97 5.45
C GLU A 264 -6.43 -2.98 6.99
N LEU A 265 -6.44 -4.17 7.60
CA LEU A 265 -6.39 -4.37 9.04
C LEU A 265 -4.96 -4.22 9.61
N THR A 266 -3.94 -4.39 8.77
CA THR A 266 -2.54 -4.10 9.10
C THR A 266 -2.27 -2.60 9.08
N CYS A 267 -2.91 -1.83 8.21
CA CYS A 267 -2.79 -0.36 8.17
C CYS A 267 -3.63 0.33 9.27
N GLY A 268 -4.87 -0.11 9.48
CA GLY A 268 -5.75 0.39 10.54
C GLY A 268 -6.80 -0.64 10.91
N GLY A 269 -6.72 -1.21 12.11
CA GLY A 269 -7.70 -2.21 12.57
C GLY A 269 -7.16 -3.13 13.65
N THR A 270 -7.58 -4.40 13.61
CA THR A 270 -7.21 -5.42 14.59
C THR A 270 -5.74 -5.87 14.47
N GLY A 271 -5.14 -5.74 13.28
CA GLY A 271 -3.74 -6.08 13.03
C GLY A 271 -2.75 -5.01 13.49
N SER A 272 -3.15 -3.73 13.42
CA SER A 272 -2.44 -2.64 14.07
C SER A 272 -3.32 -1.41 14.28
N GLN A 273 -3.07 -0.68 15.37
CA GLN A 273 -3.75 0.59 15.67
C GLN A 273 -2.97 1.79 15.10
N CYS A 274 -2.53 1.71 13.84
CA CYS A 274 -1.73 2.76 13.21
C CYS A 274 -2.60 3.89 12.64
N HIS A 275 -3.61 3.57 11.81
CA HIS A 275 -4.46 4.54 11.10
C HIS A 275 -5.95 4.46 11.47
N GLY A 276 -6.29 4.15 12.72
CA GLY A 276 -7.67 4.12 13.25
C GLY A 276 -7.94 5.13 14.38
N THR A 277 -9.00 4.92 15.17
CA THR A 277 -9.45 5.90 16.18
C THR A 277 -8.50 6.08 17.37
N THR A 278 -7.65 5.09 17.66
CA THR A 278 -6.56 5.16 18.66
C THR A 278 -5.18 5.29 18.01
N ALA A 279 -5.14 5.93 16.84
CA ALA A 279 -4.01 5.92 15.92
C ALA A 279 -2.69 6.44 16.50
N VAL A 280 -1.63 5.72 16.14
CA VAL A 280 -0.25 6.22 16.14
C VAL A 280 -0.06 7.35 15.11
N GLY A 281 -0.76 7.24 13.97
CA GLY A 281 -0.79 8.20 12.85
C GLY A 281 -2.07 9.03 12.79
N ARG A 282 -2.47 9.44 11.57
CA ARG A 282 -3.80 10.02 11.35
C ARG A 282 -4.84 8.92 11.29
N ASP A 283 -6.02 9.18 11.85
CA ASP A 283 -7.19 8.32 11.71
C ASP A 283 -7.72 8.43 10.28
N ILE A 284 -7.53 7.36 9.50
CA ILE A 284 -8.05 7.23 8.13
C ILE A 284 -9.24 6.28 8.12
N GLN A 285 -9.26 5.30 9.03
CA GLN A 285 -10.30 4.29 9.10
C GLN A 285 -11.70 4.89 9.28
N SER A 286 -11.83 5.97 10.05
CA SER A 286 -13.12 6.64 10.25
C SER A 286 -13.68 7.26 8.96
N GLU A 287 -12.85 7.60 7.99
CA GLU A 287 -13.30 8.14 6.70
C GLU A 287 -14.02 7.07 5.86
N PHE A 288 -13.64 5.81 6.00
CA PHE A 288 -14.28 4.69 5.32
C PHE A 288 -15.63 4.29 5.93
N LEU A 289 -16.01 4.88 7.08
CA LEU A 289 -17.35 4.73 7.66
C LEU A 289 -18.37 5.71 7.07
N LYS A 290 -17.92 6.66 6.25
CA LYS A 290 -18.81 7.62 5.59
C LYS A 290 -19.63 6.95 4.50
N ALA A 291 -20.78 7.56 4.17
CA ALA A 291 -21.76 7.00 3.25
C ALA A 291 -21.20 6.69 1.85
N TYR A 292 -20.20 7.47 1.39
CA TYR A 292 -19.55 7.28 0.11
C TYR A 292 -18.06 7.11 0.34
N ALA A 293 -17.56 5.89 0.13
CA ALA A 293 -16.17 5.56 0.36
C ALA A 293 -15.65 4.58 -0.70
N HIS A 294 -14.34 4.52 -0.89
CA HIS A 294 -13.74 3.40 -1.60
C HIS A 294 -13.92 2.11 -0.78
N PRO A 295 -14.08 0.94 -1.43
CA PRO A 295 -14.56 -0.27 -0.78
C PRO A 295 -13.52 -1.01 0.11
N THR A 296 -12.46 -0.35 0.59
CA THR A 296 -11.31 -0.92 1.32
C THR A 296 -11.70 -1.76 2.53
N TYR A 297 -12.61 -1.28 3.38
CA TYR A 297 -13.08 -2.04 4.55
C TYR A 297 -14.42 -2.74 4.34
N SER A 298 -15.06 -2.52 3.19
CA SER A 298 -16.35 -3.16 2.86
C SER A 298 -16.17 -4.54 2.22
N VAL A 299 -14.97 -4.84 1.73
CA VAL A 299 -14.58 -6.11 1.10
C VAL A 299 -13.35 -6.64 1.85
N THR A 300 -13.55 -7.20 3.05
CA THR A 300 -12.48 -7.74 3.91
C THR A 300 -12.72 -9.24 4.21
N PRO A 301 -11.75 -10.14 3.97
CA PRO A 301 -10.50 -9.89 3.26
C PRO A 301 -10.77 -9.55 1.79
N SER A 302 -10.00 -8.60 1.28
CA SER A 302 -10.10 -8.16 -0.11
C SER A 302 -9.74 -9.26 -1.10
N VAL A 303 -10.20 -9.10 -2.35
CA VAL A 303 -9.73 -9.94 -3.47
C VAL A 303 -8.41 -9.42 -4.08
N HIS A 304 -7.89 -8.32 -3.55
CA HIS A 304 -6.62 -7.72 -3.94
C HIS A 304 -5.45 -8.69 -3.78
N ASP A 305 -4.66 -8.83 -4.84
CA ASP A 305 -3.35 -9.49 -4.77
C ASP A 305 -2.22 -8.47 -4.86
N ALA A 306 -1.25 -8.52 -3.94
CA ALA A 306 -0.12 -7.60 -3.93
C ALA A 306 0.80 -7.66 -5.18
N SER A 307 0.63 -8.67 -6.05
CA SER A 307 1.31 -8.74 -7.34
C SER A 307 0.54 -8.04 -8.47
N GLU A 308 -0.63 -7.48 -8.16
CA GLU A 308 -1.44 -6.70 -9.10
C GLU A 308 -0.65 -5.54 -9.69
N SER A 309 -0.60 -5.51 -11.02
CA SER A 309 0.19 -4.52 -11.75
C SER A 309 -0.28 -4.42 -13.19
N PRO A 310 -0.12 -3.25 -13.83
CA PRO A 310 -0.27 -3.11 -15.28
C PRO A 310 0.60 -4.05 -16.12
N THR A 311 1.63 -4.66 -15.53
CA THR A 311 2.56 -5.55 -16.24
C THR A 311 2.46 -7.02 -15.82
N ASN A 312 1.57 -7.39 -14.90
CA ASN A 312 1.40 -8.76 -14.46
C ASN A 312 0.19 -9.39 -15.15
N SER A 313 0.41 -10.28 -16.11
CA SER A 313 -0.70 -10.91 -16.86
C SER A 313 -1.61 -11.80 -16.01
N SER A 314 -1.11 -12.33 -14.88
CA SER A 314 -1.90 -13.18 -13.98
C SER A 314 -2.75 -12.37 -13.01
N HIS A 315 -2.31 -11.14 -12.70
CA HIS A 315 -2.97 -10.19 -11.80
C HIS A 315 -2.92 -8.80 -12.44
N MET A 316 -3.62 -8.65 -13.57
CA MET A 316 -3.52 -7.44 -14.38
C MET A 316 -4.45 -6.34 -13.85
N LEU A 317 -3.91 -5.12 -13.73
CA LEU A 317 -4.65 -3.91 -13.39
C LEU A 317 -4.34 -2.79 -14.41
N PRO A 318 -5.33 -2.18 -15.11
CA PRO A 318 -6.78 -2.35 -14.97
C PRO A 318 -7.27 -3.77 -15.23
N GLU A 319 -8.33 -4.17 -14.55
CA GLU A 319 -8.91 -5.50 -14.67
C GLU A 319 -9.45 -5.73 -16.09
N ILE A 320 -9.16 -6.89 -16.67
CA ILE A 320 -9.60 -7.24 -18.03
C ILE A 320 -10.89 -8.06 -18.08
N SER A 321 -11.43 -8.44 -16.91
CA SER A 321 -12.64 -9.24 -16.80
C SER A 321 -13.71 -8.46 -16.04
N ALA A 322 -14.90 -8.35 -16.63
CA ALA A 322 -16.07 -7.76 -15.97
C ALA A 322 -16.56 -8.58 -14.76
N ALA A 323 -16.13 -9.83 -14.64
CA ALA A 323 -16.48 -10.70 -13.51
C ALA A 323 -15.57 -10.50 -12.29
N THR A 324 -14.44 -9.79 -12.42
CA THR A 324 -13.54 -9.55 -11.29
C THR A 324 -14.23 -8.65 -10.26
N PRO A 325 -14.36 -9.06 -8.99
CA PRO A 325 -14.97 -8.22 -7.97
C PRO A 325 -14.22 -6.90 -7.81
N ARG A 326 -14.96 -5.79 -7.75
CA ARG A 326 -14.38 -4.47 -7.52
C ARG A 326 -13.84 -4.37 -6.11
N HIS A 327 -12.64 -3.86 -5.98
CA HIS A 327 -11.97 -3.62 -4.71
C HIS A 327 -11.08 -2.37 -4.83
N ALA A 328 -10.56 -1.91 -3.69
CA ALA A 328 -9.54 -0.88 -3.62
C ALA A 328 -8.89 -0.95 -2.25
N GLU A 329 -7.60 -1.23 -2.20
CA GLU A 329 -6.82 -1.35 -0.98
C GLU A 329 -5.88 -0.17 -0.74
N CYS A 330 -5.22 -0.15 0.42
CA CYS A 330 -4.28 0.91 0.75
C CYS A 330 -3.10 0.90 -0.24
N ALA A 331 -2.60 -0.28 -0.60
CA ALA A 331 -1.49 -0.53 -1.50
C ALA A 331 -1.79 -0.17 -2.97
N ASP A 332 -3.06 -0.06 -3.34
CA ASP A 332 -3.45 0.40 -4.67
C ASP A 332 -3.12 1.88 -4.88
N CYS A 333 -3.20 2.70 -3.82
CA CYS A 333 -2.97 4.14 -3.91
C CYS A 333 -1.71 4.59 -3.17
N HIS A 334 -1.21 3.79 -2.22
CA HIS A 334 -0.06 4.10 -1.39
C HIS A 334 1.01 3.01 -1.51
N ASN A 335 2.26 3.38 -1.27
CA ASN A 335 3.32 2.41 -1.07
C ASN A 335 3.92 2.66 0.31
N PRO A 336 3.63 1.85 1.33
CA PRO A 336 4.08 2.11 2.71
C PRO A 336 5.60 2.15 2.84
N HIS A 337 6.35 1.53 1.92
CA HIS A 337 7.81 1.60 1.88
C HIS A 337 8.35 2.92 1.29
N SER A 338 7.51 3.72 0.63
CA SER A 338 7.90 4.97 -0.03
C SER A 338 7.12 6.19 0.43
N SER A 339 5.95 6.05 1.08
CA SER A 339 5.09 7.18 1.43
C SER A 339 5.74 8.10 2.46
N TYR A 340 5.75 9.39 2.16
CA TYR A 340 6.34 10.43 3.02
C TYR A 340 5.67 11.79 2.84
N ALA A 341 5.94 12.71 3.77
CA ALA A 341 5.33 14.04 3.79
C ALA A 341 5.99 15.01 2.80
N ALA A 342 5.86 14.76 1.50
CA ALA A 342 6.20 15.72 0.45
C ALA A 342 4.95 16.19 -0.30
N THR A 343 4.87 17.49 -0.56
CA THR A 343 3.85 18.08 -1.44
C THR A 343 4.29 17.98 -2.90
N SER A 344 3.33 18.16 -3.81
CA SER A 344 3.55 18.26 -5.24
C SER A 344 2.55 19.26 -5.83
N VAL A 345 2.76 19.64 -7.09
CA VAL A 345 1.80 20.42 -7.88
C VAL A 345 1.19 19.51 -8.93
N ALA A 346 -0.12 19.59 -9.11
CA ALA A 346 -0.83 18.83 -10.13
C ALA A 346 -0.18 19.05 -11.52
N PRO A 347 -0.11 18.01 -12.36
CA PRO A 347 -0.73 16.70 -12.20
C PRO A 347 0.06 15.71 -11.33
N LYS A 348 1.27 16.06 -10.90
CA LYS A 348 2.18 15.13 -10.23
C LYS A 348 1.63 14.70 -8.86
N GLY A 349 1.64 13.40 -8.58
CA GLY A 349 1.23 12.86 -7.29
C GLY A 349 2.15 13.28 -6.14
N SER A 350 1.59 13.43 -4.94
CA SER A 350 2.36 13.85 -3.75
C SER A 350 3.25 12.72 -3.21
N GLY A 351 4.08 13.04 -2.21
CA GLY A 351 4.89 12.05 -1.49
C GLY A 351 4.07 10.97 -0.79
N LYS A 352 2.77 11.22 -0.54
CA LYS A 352 1.86 10.23 0.09
C LYS A 352 1.59 9.03 -0.82
N VAL A 353 1.57 9.26 -2.13
CA VAL A 353 1.33 8.24 -3.18
C VAL A 353 2.62 7.89 -3.93
N SER A 354 3.77 8.28 -3.36
CA SER A 354 5.09 7.96 -3.88
C SER A 354 5.27 6.45 -4.00
N GLY A 355 5.96 6.00 -5.06
CA GLY A 355 6.27 4.59 -5.26
C GLY A 355 5.13 3.73 -5.82
N VAL A 356 4.01 4.34 -6.20
CA VAL A 356 2.84 3.66 -6.79
C VAL A 356 2.82 3.85 -8.31
N ALA A 357 2.62 2.76 -9.04
CA ALA A 357 2.48 2.79 -10.50
C ALA A 357 1.07 3.23 -10.92
N GLY A 358 0.94 3.70 -12.15
CA GLY A 358 -0.35 4.09 -12.74
C GLY A 358 -0.48 3.64 -14.19
N VAL A 359 -1.55 4.08 -14.84
CA VAL A 359 -1.73 3.97 -16.29
C VAL A 359 -2.03 5.33 -16.88
N ASN A 360 -1.38 5.66 -17.99
CA ASN A 360 -1.56 6.95 -18.66
C ASN A 360 -2.77 6.96 -19.60
N ARG A 361 -2.98 8.10 -20.27
CA ARG A 361 -4.09 8.33 -21.22
C ARG A 361 -4.15 7.35 -22.41
N ASN A 362 -3.04 6.69 -22.72
CA ASN A 362 -2.97 5.68 -23.78
C ASN A 362 -3.17 4.25 -23.23
N ASN A 363 -3.58 4.13 -21.96
CA ASN A 363 -3.67 2.86 -21.23
C ASN A 363 -2.33 2.11 -21.18
N VAL A 364 -1.23 2.86 -21.04
CA VAL A 364 0.12 2.29 -20.90
C VAL A 364 0.61 2.47 -19.47
N ALA A 365 1.22 1.42 -18.92
CA ALA A 365 1.83 1.42 -17.60
C ALA A 365 2.84 2.58 -17.47
N VAL A 366 2.75 3.29 -16.35
CA VAL A 366 3.71 4.33 -15.96
C VAL A 366 4.23 4.05 -14.57
N PHE A 367 5.54 4.25 -14.39
CA PHE A 367 6.23 3.96 -13.14
C PHE A 367 6.70 5.25 -12.47
N PRO A 368 6.76 5.29 -11.13
CA PRO A 368 7.09 6.49 -10.39
C PRO A 368 8.48 7.06 -10.75
N SER A 369 8.58 8.38 -10.89
CA SER A 369 9.84 9.05 -11.23
C SER A 369 9.96 10.46 -10.66
N GLY A 370 11.19 11.01 -10.65
CA GLY A 370 11.50 12.34 -10.12
C GLY A 370 11.36 12.45 -8.60
N THR A 371 11.09 13.67 -8.11
CA THR A 371 10.96 13.96 -6.67
C THR A 371 9.66 14.73 -6.39
N PRO A 372 8.71 14.21 -5.58
CA PRO A 372 8.66 12.83 -5.08
C PRO A 372 8.66 11.81 -6.23
N PRO A 373 9.14 10.57 -6.02
CA PRO A 373 9.09 9.53 -7.04
C PRO A 373 7.66 9.01 -7.14
N SER A 374 6.84 9.72 -7.91
CA SER A 374 5.42 9.48 -8.13
C SER A 374 5.10 9.58 -9.62
N VAL A 375 4.03 8.92 -10.03
CA VAL A 375 3.34 9.17 -11.30
C VAL A 375 2.43 10.40 -11.15
N ASN A 376 1.71 10.81 -12.20
CA ASN A 376 0.65 11.79 -12.04
C ASN A 376 -0.52 11.19 -11.25
N GLU A 377 -1.20 11.99 -10.42
CA GLU A 377 -2.27 11.50 -9.54
C GLU A 377 -3.38 10.80 -10.32
N TYR A 378 -3.81 11.38 -11.45
CA TYR A 378 -4.85 10.80 -12.29
C TYR A 378 -4.47 9.42 -12.86
N GLU A 379 -3.17 9.14 -13.03
CA GLU A 379 -2.69 7.86 -13.57
C GLU A 379 -2.89 6.72 -12.57
N ILE A 380 -2.89 7.03 -11.27
CA ILE A 380 -3.25 6.08 -10.21
C ILE A 380 -4.75 5.79 -10.29
N CYS A 381 -5.58 6.82 -10.40
CA CYS A 381 -7.03 6.68 -10.49
C CYS A 381 -7.47 5.91 -11.74
N PHE A 382 -6.77 6.09 -12.86
CA PHE A 382 -7.09 5.40 -14.11
C PHE A 382 -6.91 3.89 -14.05
N LYS A 383 -6.16 3.36 -13.08
CA LYS A 383 -6.09 1.91 -12.86
C LYS A 383 -7.49 1.29 -12.71
N CYS A 384 -8.43 2.00 -12.07
CA CYS A 384 -9.77 1.49 -11.81
C CYS A 384 -10.86 2.30 -12.54
N HIS A 385 -10.63 3.58 -12.82
CA HIS A 385 -11.63 4.50 -13.39
C HIS A 385 -11.49 4.74 -14.90
N ALA A 386 -10.52 4.10 -15.57
CA ALA A 386 -10.34 4.22 -17.02
C ALA A 386 -10.81 2.98 -17.79
N ASP A 387 -9.95 2.00 -18.02
CA ASP A 387 -10.24 0.87 -18.93
C ASP A 387 -10.63 -0.42 -18.19
N SER A 388 -10.77 -0.37 -16.87
CA SER A 388 -11.12 -1.56 -16.10
C SER A 388 -12.47 -2.13 -16.56
N ALA A 389 -12.47 -3.40 -16.93
CA ALA A 389 -13.62 -4.12 -17.45
C ALA A 389 -14.70 -4.35 -16.38
N ASN A 390 -14.32 -4.35 -15.09
CA ASN A 390 -15.26 -4.49 -13.97
C ASN A 390 -15.87 -3.16 -13.50
N MET A 391 -15.55 -2.05 -14.17
CA MET A 391 -16.28 -0.81 -13.94
C MET A 391 -17.78 -1.04 -14.19
N PRO A 392 -18.65 -0.40 -13.40
CA PRO A 392 -20.09 -0.47 -13.64
C PRO A 392 -20.43 0.15 -15.00
N GLN A 393 -20.47 -0.69 -16.04
CA GLN A 393 -21.05 -0.37 -17.32
C GLN A 393 -22.58 -0.45 -17.18
N GLY A 394 -23.31 0.28 -18.02
CA GLY A 394 -24.76 0.56 -17.91
C GLY A 394 -25.76 -0.62 -17.90
N GLY A 395 -25.36 -1.83 -17.49
CA GLY A 395 -26.19 -3.02 -17.31
C GLY A 395 -26.77 -3.24 -15.91
N GLY A 396 -26.56 -2.31 -14.97
CA GLY A 396 -27.20 -2.36 -13.65
C GLY A 396 -26.19 -2.39 -12.50
N ALA A 397 -26.33 -1.37 -11.65
CA ALA A 397 -25.56 -1.09 -10.43
C ALA A 397 -24.25 -0.26 -10.62
N PRO A 398 -24.06 0.79 -9.81
CA PRO A 398 -25.00 1.24 -8.80
C PRO A 398 -26.23 1.87 -9.46
N TYR A 399 -27.38 1.64 -8.85
CA TYR A 399 -28.66 2.10 -9.37
C TYR A 399 -28.71 3.64 -9.39
N PRO A 400 -29.50 4.24 -10.31
CA PRO A 400 -29.77 5.66 -10.36
C PRO A 400 -30.20 6.25 -9.00
N PRO A 401 -30.13 7.59 -8.85
CA PRO A 401 -29.88 8.55 -9.91
C PRO A 401 -28.38 8.74 -10.24
N TYR A 402 -28.02 8.50 -11.50
CA TYR A 402 -26.86 9.06 -12.19
C TYR A 402 -27.40 9.84 -13.38
N ALA A 403 -26.68 10.86 -13.84
CA ALA A 403 -27.08 11.59 -15.04
C ALA A 403 -27.13 10.66 -16.26
N THR A 404 -28.27 10.65 -16.97
CA THR A 404 -28.41 9.92 -18.23
C THR A 404 -27.92 10.81 -19.36
N ARG A 405 -26.60 10.86 -19.54
CA ARG A 405 -25.94 11.76 -20.49
C ARG A 405 -26.33 11.49 -21.94
N GLN A 406 -26.47 12.55 -22.73
CA GLN A 406 -26.65 12.48 -24.19
C GLN A 406 -25.47 11.77 -24.87
N ALA A 407 -24.24 12.08 -24.45
CA ALA A 407 -23.01 11.38 -24.83
C ALA A 407 -22.49 10.60 -23.61
N PRO A 408 -22.90 9.33 -23.42
CA PRO A 408 -22.52 8.55 -22.23
C PRO A 408 -21.06 8.08 -22.31
N GLN A 409 -20.25 8.44 -21.32
CA GLN A 409 -18.87 7.97 -21.18
C GLN A 409 -18.56 7.63 -19.72
N TRP A 410 -17.95 6.47 -19.50
CA TRP A 410 -17.61 5.98 -18.16
C TRP A 410 -16.10 5.92 -17.94
N ASN A 411 -15.33 5.76 -19.01
CA ASN A 411 -13.88 5.75 -18.99
C ASN A 411 -13.36 7.19 -18.81
N LYS A 412 -12.73 7.46 -17.67
CA LYS A 412 -12.28 8.82 -17.30
C LYS A 412 -11.12 9.33 -18.13
N ARG A 413 -10.18 8.48 -18.58
CA ARG A 413 -9.13 8.95 -19.50
C ARG A 413 -9.70 9.44 -20.83
N LEU A 414 -10.80 8.85 -21.31
CA LEU A 414 -11.46 9.34 -22.54
C LEU A 414 -12.22 10.66 -22.35
N GLN A 415 -12.69 10.94 -21.13
CA GLN A 415 -13.34 12.22 -20.81
C GLN A 415 -12.31 13.35 -20.60
N PHE A 416 -11.15 13.03 -20.02
CA PHE A 416 -10.09 14.00 -19.73
C PHE A 416 -9.00 14.11 -20.80
N ASP A 417 -9.07 13.28 -21.85
CA ASP A 417 -8.10 13.30 -22.94
C ASP A 417 -7.95 14.71 -23.51
N SER A 418 -6.72 15.14 -23.71
CA SER A 418 -6.38 16.46 -24.26
C SER A 418 -7.00 16.76 -25.65
N THR A 419 -7.55 15.75 -26.33
CA THR A 419 -8.26 15.83 -27.61
C THR A 419 -9.77 15.67 -27.49
N ALA A 420 -10.30 15.36 -26.30
CA ALA A 420 -11.73 15.33 -26.02
C ALA A 420 -12.37 16.68 -26.36
N VAL A 421 -13.65 16.74 -26.74
CA VAL A 421 -14.33 17.96 -27.21
C VAL A 421 -14.28 19.09 -26.19
N SER A 422 -14.51 18.75 -24.93
CA SER A 422 -14.38 19.63 -23.77
C SER A 422 -14.04 18.78 -22.55
N TYR A 423 -13.32 19.37 -21.60
CA TYR A 423 -12.85 18.67 -20.39
C TYR A 423 -12.50 19.68 -19.29
N HIS A 424 -12.54 19.25 -18.03
CA HIS A 424 -11.79 19.89 -16.96
C HIS A 424 -10.30 19.54 -17.04
N PRO A 425 -9.39 20.48 -16.75
CA PRO A 425 -7.96 20.33 -17.04
C PRO A 425 -7.25 19.41 -16.02
N ILE A 426 -7.45 18.10 -16.14
CA ILE A 426 -6.77 17.08 -15.31
C ILE A 426 -5.48 16.58 -15.98
N GLU A 427 -5.55 16.21 -17.26
CA GLU A 427 -4.38 15.72 -18.01
C GLU A 427 -3.59 16.83 -18.70
N ALA A 428 -4.26 17.92 -19.06
CA ALA A 428 -3.70 19.02 -19.83
C ALA A 428 -4.42 20.33 -19.50
N THR A 429 -3.77 21.45 -19.76
CA THR A 429 -4.34 22.78 -19.53
C THR A 429 -5.60 22.99 -20.37
N ALA A 430 -6.44 23.95 -19.96
CA ALA A 430 -7.64 24.27 -20.70
C ALA A 430 -7.28 24.75 -22.12
N ARG A 431 -8.05 24.31 -23.13
CA ARG A 431 -7.97 24.88 -24.50
C ARG A 431 -8.85 26.12 -24.67
N ALA A 432 -9.68 26.42 -23.68
CA ALA A 432 -10.52 27.61 -23.70
C ALA A 432 -9.65 28.87 -23.69
N THR A 433 -10.02 29.87 -24.49
CA THR A 433 -9.35 31.18 -24.51
C THR A 433 -9.92 32.14 -23.46
N SER A 434 -11.03 31.76 -22.82
CA SER A 434 -11.71 32.54 -21.79
C SER A 434 -12.49 31.60 -20.87
N ALA A 435 -12.49 31.90 -19.57
CA ALA A 435 -13.36 31.29 -18.56
C ALA A 435 -13.74 32.38 -17.54
N PRO A 436 -14.78 33.20 -17.81
CA PRO A 436 -15.06 34.40 -17.03
C PRO A 436 -15.32 34.16 -15.55
N SER A 437 -15.90 33.00 -15.21
CA SER A 437 -16.18 32.63 -13.83
C SER A 437 -14.97 32.03 -13.11
N LEU A 438 -13.87 31.71 -13.78
CA LEU A 438 -12.71 31.11 -13.12
C LEU A 438 -12.09 32.10 -12.14
N LYS A 439 -12.02 31.74 -10.86
CA LYS A 439 -11.53 32.64 -9.80
C LYS A 439 -10.12 32.29 -9.34
N THR A 440 -9.38 33.30 -8.90
CA THR A 440 -8.06 33.15 -8.27
C THR A 440 -8.08 32.12 -7.14
N PRO A 441 -7.07 31.24 -7.02
CA PRO A 441 -5.80 31.21 -7.77
C PRO A 441 -5.86 30.44 -9.10
N TRP A 442 -7.02 29.97 -9.53
CA TRP A 442 -7.15 29.18 -10.75
C TRP A 442 -7.00 30.04 -12.01
N THR A 443 -6.31 29.49 -13.00
CA THR A 443 -6.06 30.12 -14.30
C THR A 443 -6.32 29.11 -15.41
N LEU A 444 -6.40 29.56 -16.67
CA LEU A 444 -6.55 28.66 -17.82
C LEU A 444 -5.35 27.70 -17.98
N THR A 445 -4.20 28.04 -17.39
CA THR A 445 -3.00 27.18 -17.35
C THR A 445 -2.94 26.26 -16.14
N SER A 446 -3.89 26.36 -15.21
CA SER A 446 -3.94 25.47 -14.04
C SER A 446 -4.32 24.05 -14.46
N ILE A 447 -3.68 23.08 -13.81
CA ILE A 447 -4.11 21.69 -13.79
C ILE A 447 -4.78 21.43 -12.46
N VAL A 448 -5.92 20.73 -12.50
CA VAL A 448 -6.70 20.33 -11.33
C VAL A 448 -6.34 18.88 -11.00
N ALA A 449 -6.20 18.55 -9.72
CA ALA A 449 -6.03 17.18 -9.26
C ALA A 449 -7.38 16.48 -9.15
N CYS A 450 -7.42 15.15 -9.25
CA CYS A 450 -8.67 14.41 -8.99
C CYS A 450 -9.17 14.69 -7.56
N THR A 451 -8.24 14.82 -6.60
CA THR A 451 -8.49 15.15 -5.19
C THR A 451 -8.91 16.60 -4.93
N ASP A 452 -8.85 17.49 -5.92
CA ASP A 452 -9.52 18.79 -5.79
C ASP A 452 -11.05 18.66 -5.87
N CYS A 453 -11.56 17.55 -6.42
CA CYS A 453 -13.00 17.26 -6.50
C CYS A 453 -13.41 16.05 -5.65
N HIS A 454 -12.57 15.01 -5.62
CA HIS A 454 -12.81 13.75 -4.92
C HIS A 454 -11.85 13.57 -3.75
N ASP A 455 -12.25 14.04 -2.58
CA ASP A 455 -11.44 13.97 -1.35
C ASP A 455 -12.42 13.93 -0.16
N ASN A 456 -11.87 13.71 1.03
CA ASN A 456 -12.54 13.83 2.29
C ASN A 456 -13.15 15.22 2.49
N ASP A 457 -14.46 15.28 2.74
CA ASP A 457 -15.23 16.51 2.99
C ASP A 457 -14.84 17.24 4.28
N THR A 458 -14.07 16.61 5.16
CA THR A 458 -13.46 17.24 6.36
C THR A 458 -11.94 17.43 6.21
N GLY A 459 -11.40 17.16 5.03
CA GLY A 459 -9.99 17.28 4.70
C GLY A 459 -9.55 18.69 4.30
N PRO A 460 -8.24 18.88 4.04
CA PRO A 460 -7.66 20.17 3.65
C PRO A 460 -8.18 20.72 2.32
N ASN A 461 -8.66 19.85 1.42
CA ASN A 461 -9.15 20.22 0.10
C ASN A 461 -10.64 20.63 0.13
N ALA A 462 -11.32 20.58 1.27
CA ALA A 462 -12.69 21.08 1.39
C ALA A 462 -12.76 22.61 1.15
N PRO A 463 -13.91 23.15 0.70
CA PRO A 463 -14.08 24.61 0.49
C PRO A 463 -13.75 25.43 1.74
N THR A 464 -14.11 24.88 2.90
CA THR A 464 -13.61 25.30 4.21
C THR A 464 -12.61 24.25 4.67
N PRO A 465 -11.29 24.49 4.52
CA PRO A 465 -10.27 23.48 4.81
C PRO A 465 -10.41 22.93 6.23
N GLY A 466 -10.59 21.63 6.35
CA GLY A 466 -10.66 20.92 7.63
C GLY A 466 -9.33 20.26 8.03
N THR A 467 -9.35 19.54 9.16
CA THR A 467 -8.17 18.86 9.73
C THR A 467 -8.13 17.36 9.45
N GLY A 468 -9.17 16.82 8.84
CA GLY A 468 -9.27 15.41 8.44
C GLY A 468 -8.13 15.03 7.48
N PRO A 469 -7.88 13.72 7.30
CA PRO A 469 -6.90 13.29 6.32
C PRO A 469 -7.34 13.65 4.90
N SER A 470 -6.39 14.11 4.07
CA SER A 470 -6.59 14.27 2.63
C SER A 470 -6.43 12.93 1.92
N GLY A 471 -7.26 12.69 0.92
CA GLY A 471 -7.30 11.55 0.03
C GLY A 471 -8.76 11.12 -0.22
N PRO A 472 -9.03 10.43 -1.34
CA PRO A 472 -10.37 9.98 -1.71
C PRO A 472 -10.80 8.75 -0.88
N HIS A 473 -10.61 8.75 0.44
CA HIS A 473 -10.97 7.59 1.29
C HIS A 473 -12.50 7.47 1.42
N GLY A 474 -13.13 8.55 1.89
CA GLY A 474 -14.58 8.66 1.97
C GLY A 474 -15.06 10.09 2.20
N SER A 475 -16.33 10.33 1.91
CA SER A 475 -17.01 11.61 2.04
C SER A 475 -18.48 11.45 2.43
N SER A 476 -19.01 12.44 3.14
CA SER A 476 -20.45 12.56 3.40
C SER A 476 -21.25 12.90 2.14
N PHE A 477 -20.60 13.43 1.10
CA PHE A 477 -21.24 13.83 -0.15
C PHE A 477 -21.19 12.73 -1.21
N LYS A 478 -22.30 12.59 -1.95
CA LYS A 478 -22.48 11.59 -3.00
C LYS A 478 -21.35 11.66 -4.02
N HIS A 479 -20.94 10.51 -4.55
CA HIS A 479 -19.81 10.37 -5.48
C HIS A 479 -18.44 10.68 -4.88
N LEU A 480 -18.32 10.59 -3.54
CA LEU A 480 -17.06 10.79 -2.83
C LEU A 480 -16.49 12.19 -3.09
N LEU A 481 -17.37 13.19 -3.08
CA LEU A 481 -17.03 14.57 -3.42
C LEU A 481 -16.53 15.31 -2.19
N VAL A 482 -15.53 16.18 -2.36
CA VAL A 482 -14.97 16.98 -1.26
C VAL A 482 -15.93 18.09 -0.78
N ALA A 483 -16.96 18.37 -1.56
CA ALA A 483 -17.98 19.37 -1.27
C ALA A 483 -19.31 18.97 -1.90
N ARG A 484 -20.39 19.54 -1.39
CA ARG A 484 -21.73 19.29 -1.89
C ARG A 484 -21.87 19.72 -3.36
N TYR A 485 -22.50 18.83 -4.13
CA TYR A 485 -22.93 19.07 -5.51
C TYR A 485 -24.19 18.25 -5.79
N ASP A 486 -25.35 18.89 -5.69
CA ASP A 486 -26.63 18.22 -5.85
C ASP A 486 -27.00 18.10 -7.34
N MET A 487 -26.77 16.91 -7.90
CA MET A 487 -26.86 16.65 -9.36
C MET A 487 -28.05 15.78 -9.82
N ASP A 488 -28.89 15.32 -8.89
CA ASP A 488 -29.80 14.21 -9.17
C ASP A 488 -31.28 14.58 -9.30
N ASN A 489 -31.62 15.86 -9.26
CA ASN A 489 -33.00 16.30 -9.34
C ASN A 489 -33.13 17.59 -10.17
N GLN A 490 -34.36 17.84 -10.63
CA GLN A 490 -34.74 18.98 -11.48
C GLN A 490 -35.27 20.20 -10.73
N ASN A 491 -35.16 20.22 -9.40
CA ASN A 491 -35.72 21.27 -8.57
C ASN A 491 -34.79 21.55 -7.37
N THR A 492 -33.50 21.64 -7.65
CA THR A 492 -32.49 21.93 -6.64
C THR A 492 -32.40 23.44 -6.48
N ALA A 493 -32.80 23.96 -5.32
CA ALA A 493 -32.62 25.36 -4.99
C ALA A 493 -31.12 25.73 -5.03
N GLU A 494 -30.79 26.73 -5.84
CA GLU A 494 -29.43 27.26 -5.95
C GLU A 494 -29.02 27.93 -4.64
N SER A 495 -27.83 27.58 -4.15
CA SER A 495 -27.17 28.28 -3.05
C SER A 495 -25.66 28.05 -3.11
N ALA A 496 -24.90 28.85 -2.36
CA ALA A 496 -23.46 28.66 -2.21
C ALA A 496 -23.12 27.27 -1.66
N ASP A 497 -23.98 26.68 -0.83
CA ASP A 497 -23.77 25.36 -0.24
C ASP A 497 -24.16 24.24 -1.22
N THR A 498 -25.27 24.39 -1.94
CA THR A 498 -25.79 23.39 -2.89
C THR A 498 -24.76 23.02 -3.97
N TYR A 499 -24.03 24.03 -4.46
CA TYR A 499 -23.02 23.89 -5.53
C TYR A 499 -21.63 24.26 -5.05
N ALA A 500 -21.36 24.08 -3.74
CA ALA A 500 -20.10 24.44 -3.09
C ALA A 500 -18.88 23.86 -3.82
N LEU A 501 -18.99 22.66 -4.39
CA LEU A 501 -17.93 22.05 -5.20
C LEU A 501 -17.52 22.91 -6.40
N CYS A 502 -18.49 23.30 -7.24
CA CYS A 502 -18.23 24.13 -8.42
C CYS A 502 -17.69 25.49 -8.00
N TYR A 503 -18.23 26.04 -6.92
CA TYR A 503 -17.83 27.34 -6.40
C TYR A 503 -16.44 27.36 -5.75
N LYS A 504 -15.76 26.22 -5.60
CA LYS A 504 -14.33 26.19 -5.26
C LYS A 504 -13.47 26.84 -6.34
N CYS A 505 -13.83 26.68 -7.61
CA CYS A 505 -13.04 27.14 -8.75
C CYS A 505 -13.76 28.23 -9.56
N HIS A 506 -15.09 28.29 -9.48
CA HIS A 506 -15.90 29.25 -10.20
C HIS A 506 -16.57 30.27 -9.28
N ASP A 507 -16.59 31.53 -9.69
CA ASP A 507 -17.26 32.61 -8.99
C ASP A 507 -18.77 32.55 -9.21
N ARG A 508 -19.51 32.37 -8.10
CA ARG A 508 -20.98 32.30 -8.10
C ARG A 508 -21.63 33.56 -8.68
N SER A 509 -21.10 34.74 -8.37
CA SER A 509 -21.66 36.01 -8.84
C SER A 509 -21.53 36.16 -10.36
N ILE A 510 -20.46 35.63 -10.95
CA ILE A 510 -20.24 35.63 -12.40
C ILE A 510 -21.09 34.56 -13.10
N ILE A 511 -21.27 33.39 -12.46
CA ILE A 511 -22.16 32.34 -12.98
C ILE A 511 -23.60 32.83 -13.04
N LEU A 512 -24.10 33.44 -11.96
CA LEU A 512 -25.46 33.97 -11.90
C LEU A 512 -25.61 35.34 -12.60
N GLY A 513 -24.52 35.92 -13.08
CA GLY A 513 -24.51 37.13 -13.89
C GLY A 513 -24.64 36.84 -15.39
N ILE A 514 -24.52 37.89 -16.19
CA ILE A 514 -24.65 37.81 -17.66
C ILE A 514 -23.33 37.55 -18.39
N ALA A 515 -22.20 37.56 -17.67
CA ALA A 515 -20.85 37.50 -18.25
C ALA A 515 -20.46 36.09 -18.73
N SER A 516 -21.12 35.05 -18.23
CA SER A 516 -20.91 33.66 -18.66
C SER A 516 -21.98 33.23 -19.67
N PHE A 517 -23.24 33.20 -19.24
CA PHE A 517 -24.42 32.98 -20.10
C PHE A 517 -25.61 33.76 -19.53
N LYS A 518 -26.28 34.55 -20.36
CA LYS A 518 -27.32 35.50 -19.92
C LYS A 518 -28.50 34.87 -19.19
N GLU A 519 -28.83 33.61 -19.51
CA GLU A 519 -29.95 32.90 -18.88
C GLU A 519 -29.54 31.99 -17.73
N HIS A 520 -28.28 32.00 -17.27
CA HIS A 520 -27.88 31.19 -16.11
C HIS A 520 -28.72 31.51 -14.88
N LEU A 521 -28.97 32.80 -14.59
CA LEU A 521 -29.83 33.19 -13.46
C LEU A 521 -31.23 32.58 -13.60
N ARG A 522 -31.82 32.67 -14.80
CA ARG A 522 -33.15 32.13 -15.06
C ARG A 522 -33.19 30.63 -14.82
N HIS A 523 -32.29 29.87 -15.44
CA HIS A 523 -32.31 28.41 -15.35
C HIS A 523 -31.90 27.91 -13.96
N ILE A 524 -30.81 28.41 -13.41
CA ILE A 524 -30.22 27.87 -12.18
C ILE A 524 -30.98 28.36 -10.94
N LEU A 525 -31.32 29.66 -10.87
CA LEU A 525 -31.94 30.25 -9.68
C LEU A 525 -33.47 30.28 -9.75
N LEU A 526 -34.07 30.61 -10.90
CA LEU A 526 -35.53 30.77 -10.99
C LEU A 526 -36.26 29.47 -11.35
N ASP A 527 -35.65 28.65 -12.21
CA ASP A 527 -36.22 27.36 -12.64
C ASP A 527 -35.62 26.16 -11.87
N ASN A 528 -34.70 26.42 -10.92
CA ASN A 528 -34.05 25.42 -10.06
C ASN A 528 -33.37 24.27 -10.83
N ALA A 529 -32.85 24.55 -12.02
CA ALA A 529 -32.11 23.58 -12.80
C ALA A 529 -30.71 23.37 -12.21
N SER A 530 -30.39 22.13 -11.84
CA SER A 530 -29.03 21.75 -11.44
C SER A 530 -28.05 21.97 -12.60
N CYS A 531 -26.83 22.44 -12.29
CA CYS A 531 -25.75 22.58 -13.28
C CYS A 531 -25.52 21.28 -14.06
N SER A 532 -25.74 20.14 -13.39
CA SER A 532 -25.60 18.80 -13.97
C SER A 532 -26.59 18.49 -15.08
N ILE A 533 -27.72 19.20 -15.17
CA ILE A 533 -28.69 19.00 -16.25
C ILE A 533 -28.07 19.37 -17.61
N CYS A 534 -27.20 20.37 -17.61
CA CYS A 534 -26.53 20.86 -18.82
C CYS A 534 -25.08 20.38 -18.92
N HIS A 535 -24.33 20.38 -17.82
CA HIS A 535 -22.88 20.18 -17.83
C HIS A 535 -22.45 18.80 -17.33
N ASP A 536 -21.51 18.17 -18.04
CA ASP A 536 -20.71 17.06 -17.55
C ASP A 536 -19.54 17.60 -16.70
N PRO A 537 -19.40 17.22 -15.42
CA PRO A 537 -18.31 17.71 -14.59
C PRO A 537 -16.95 17.12 -14.98
N HIS A 538 -16.85 16.22 -15.96
CA HIS A 538 -15.56 15.68 -16.40
C HIS A 538 -15.18 16.15 -17.80
N GLY A 539 -15.92 15.69 -18.81
CA GLY A 539 -15.61 15.96 -20.21
C GLY A 539 -16.33 15.04 -21.17
N ILE A 540 -16.20 15.36 -22.46
CA ILE A 540 -16.89 14.67 -23.55
C ILE A 540 -15.87 14.22 -24.58
N SER A 541 -15.72 12.90 -24.72
CA SER A 541 -14.80 12.29 -25.68
C SER A 541 -15.10 12.74 -27.11
N SER A 542 -14.04 12.94 -27.90
CA SER A 542 -14.13 13.20 -29.35
C SER A 542 -14.79 12.08 -30.14
N ALA A 543 -14.84 10.85 -29.58
CA ALA A 543 -15.54 9.72 -30.18
C ALA A 543 -17.07 9.78 -30.02
N GLN A 544 -17.59 10.65 -29.14
CA GLN A 544 -18.99 10.63 -28.72
C GLN A 544 -19.69 11.98 -28.80
N GLY A 545 -18.94 13.08 -28.86
CA GLY A 545 -19.48 14.43 -28.97
C GLY A 545 -18.91 15.21 -30.15
N THR A 546 -19.43 16.40 -30.37
CA THR A 546 -18.92 17.35 -31.37
C THR A 546 -18.72 18.72 -30.76
N THR A 547 -17.82 19.54 -31.33
CA THR A 547 -17.60 20.92 -30.88
C THR A 547 -18.86 21.78 -30.97
N THR A 548 -19.79 21.45 -31.87
CA THR A 548 -21.08 22.14 -31.98
C THR A 548 -22.04 21.77 -30.85
N ASN A 549 -22.08 20.51 -30.41
CA ASN A 549 -23.08 20.04 -29.45
C ASN A 549 -22.56 19.99 -28.01
N ASN A 550 -21.24 19.88 -27.83
CA ASN A 550 -20.61 19.53 -26.56
C ASN A 550 -19.44 20.44 -26.18
N ALA A 551 -19.37 21.64 -26.75
CA ALA A 551 -18.50 22.69 -26.22
C ALA A 551 -18.88 23.04 -24.77
N HIS A 552 -17.94 23.62 -24.01
CA HIS A 552 -18.19 24.12 -22.65
C HIS A 552 -18.77 23.08 -21.70
N LEU A 553 -18.33 21.83 -21.82
CA LEU A 553 -18.79 20.69 -21.02
C LEU A 553 -20.29 20.37 -21.18
N ILE A 554 -20.95 20.88 -22.21
CA ILE A 554 -22.38 20.64 -22.40
C ILE A 554 -22.62 19.18 -22.81
N ASN A 555 -23.38 18.46 -22.00
CA ASN A 555 -23.77 17.08 -22.21
C ASN A 555 -25.06 16.83 -21.43
N PHE A 556 -26.20 17.06 -22.07
CA PHE A 556 -27.44 17.15 -21.35
C PHE A 556 -27.85 15.84 -20.66
N ASP A 557 -28.49 15.97 -19.50
CA ASP A 557 -29.14 14.87 -18.79
C ASP A 557 -30.54 14.59 -19.36
N ARG A 558 -30.65 13.47 -20.07
CA ARG A 558 -31.87 13.03 -20.75
C ARG A 558 -33.01 12.62 -19.83
N ARG A 559 -32.79 12.58 -18.50
CA ARG A 559 -33.87 12.43 -17.52
C ARG A 559 -34.75 13.68 -17.46
N PHE A 560 -34.18 14.85 -17.76
CA PHE A 560 -34.80 16.15 -17.52
C PHE A 560 -34.99 16.99 -18.77
N VAL A 561 -34.22 16.72 -19.83
CA VAL A 561 -34.39 17.38 -21.13
C VAL A 561 -34.70 16.38 -22.24
N THR A 562 -35.49 16.84 -23.21
CA THR A 562 -35.82 16.07 -24.40
C THR A 562 -35.50 16.88 -25.66
N PRO A 563 -35.44 16.23 -26.85
CA PRO A 563 -35.28 16.96 -28.09
C PRO A 563 -36.35 18.03 -28.29
N SER A 564 -36.01 19.09 -29.02
CA SER A 564 -36.96 20.13 -29.41
C SER A 564 -38.01 19.58 -30.39
N SER A 565 -38.98 20.41 -30.76
CA SER A 565 -39.99 20.05 -31.77
C SER A 565 -39.43 19.68 -33.15
N ASN A 566 -38.19 20.04 -33.50
CA ASN A 566 -37.54 19.56 -34.74
C ASN A 566 -36.64 18.32 -34.55
N GLY A 567 -36.65 17.72 -33.36
CA GLY A 567 -35.86 16.53 -33.03
C GLY A 567 -34.40 16.80 -32.68
N ALA A 568 -33.93 18.05 -32.67
CA ALA A 568 -32.57 18.38 -32.23
C ALA A 568 -32.46 18.48 -30.70
N LEU A 569 -31.31 18.07 -30.16
CA LEU A 569 -30.92 18.21 -28.76
C LEU A 569 -29.49 18.75 -28.68
N ARG A 570 -29.33 20.07 -28.62
CA ARG A 570 -28.02 20.74 -28.60
C ARG A 570 -28.11 22.21 -28.17
N TRP A 571 -27.00 22.71 -27.63
CA TRP A 571 -26.72 24.14 -27.51
C TRP A 571 -25.61 24.53 -28.47
N GLU A 572 -25.84 25.55 -29.29
CA GLU A 572 -24.88 26.04 -30.27
C GLU A 572 -24.40 27.43 -29.87
N GLN A 573 -23.11 27.57 -29.56
CA GLN A 573 -22.53 28.89 -29.32
C GLN A 573 -22.42 29.67 -30.63
N THR A 574 -22.91 30.91 -30.63
CA THR A 574 -22.84 31.82 -31.80
C THR A 574 -21.90 33.02 -31.56
N SER A 575 -21.68 33.40 -30.31
CA SER A 575 -20.61 34.30 -29.85
C SER A 575 -20.23 33.94 -28.40
N PRO A 576 -19.15 34.50 -27.82
CA PRO A 576 -18.69 34.14 -26.47
C PRO A 576 -19.77 34.13 -25.39
N ASP A 577 -20.79 35.01 -25.48
CA ASP A 577 -21.90 35.20 -24.54
C ASP A 577 -23.28 34.80 -25.09
N LYS A 578 -23.36 34.26 -26.32
CA LYS A 578 -24.62 34.01 -27.04
C LYS A 578 -24.69 32.62 -27.64
N GLY A 579 -25.90 32.12 -27.81
CA GLY A 579 -26.11 30.88 -28.53
C GLY A 579 -27.55 30.57 -28.84
N ARG A 580 -27.73 29.42 -29.47
CA ARG A 580 -29.02 28.89 -29.91
C ARG A 580 -29.31 27.58 -29.19
N CYS A 581 -30.47 27.52 -28.56
CA CYS A 581 -30.91 26.35 -27.83
C CYS A 581 -31.89 25.54 -28.67
N TYR A 582 -31.62 24.24 -28.81
CA TYR A 582 -32.49 23.26 -29.45
C TYR A 582 -32.78 22.15 -28.45
N LEU A 583 -33.76 22.34 -27.57
CA LEU A 583 -34.20 21.33 -26.60
C LEU A 583 -35.61 21.66 -26.09
N SER A 584 -36.26 20.70 -25.47
CA SER A 584 -37.48 20.92 -24.69
C SER A 584 -37.20 20.70 -23.20
N CYS A 585 -37.55 21.68 -22.38
CA CYS A 585 -37.46 21.63 -20.92
C CYS A 585 -38.53 22.53 -20.29
N HIS A 586 -38.93 22.27 -19.05
CA HIS A 586 -39.94 23.07 -18.31
C HIS A 586 -41.25 23.34 -19.08
N GLY A 587 -41.67 22.38 -19.93
CA GLY A 587 -42.89 22.52 -20.75
C GLY A 587 -42.75 23.46 -21.97
N HIS A 588 -41.55 23.96 -22.27
CA HIS A 588 -41.26 24.83 -23.41
C HIS A 588 -40.27 24.16 -24.38
N SER A 589 -40.54 24.29 -25.69
CA SER A 589 -39.64 23.83 -26.75
C SER A 589 -38.84 25.01 -27.31
N HIS A 590 -37.53 24.99 -27.12
CA HIS A 590 -36.57 25.93 -27.69
C HIS A 590 -36.17 25.44 -29.09
N ASN A 591 -36.54 26.17 -30.16
CA ASN A 591 -36.32 25.68 -31.53
C ASN A 591 -36.23 26.76 -32.65
N PRO A 592 -35.04 27.33 -32.91
CA PRO A 592 -34.06 27.68 -31.89
C PRO A 592 -34.49 28.94 -31.15
N SER A 593 -34.44 28.90 -29.84
CA SER A 593 -34.43 30.15 -29.05
C SER A 593 -33.01 30.70 -29.07
N SER A 594 -32.87 32.01 -29.32
CA SER A 594 -31.57 32.71 -29.35
C SER A 594 -31.43 33.60 -28.12
N TYR A 595 -30.22 33.66 -27.56
CA TYR A 595 -29.90 34.35 -26.31
C TYR A 595 -28.62 35.17 -26.44
#